data_AF-A0A965PK54-F1
#
_entry.id   AF-A0A965PK54-F1
#
_cell.length_a   1.000
_cell.length_b   1.000
_cell.length_c   1.000
_cell.angle_alpha   90.00
_cell.angle_beta   90.00
_cell.angle_gamma   90.00
#
_symmetry.space_group_name_H-M   'P 1'
#
loop_
_entity.id
_entity.type
_entity.pdbx_description
1 polymer ?
#
loop_
_entity_poly.entity_id
_entity_poly.type
_entity_poly.pdbx_seq_one_letter_code
_entity_poly.pdbx_strand_id
1 'polypeptide(L)'
;MARIRSIHPDCWKSRKLAKCSAEAERLYWRLQPACDDHGRVEDDPELLTSTLFPLQRSIAIEAVDAWLNELDDLDLIQRYETDTERVIQVQRWSEYQHPQRPKPSRYANAPVRVRDASATYISTGSGHVARSGVEKEWSGYGVEGESEGEDPARRIQLGVMQ
;
A
#
# COMPACT_ATOMS: atom_id res chain seq x y z
N MET A 1 6.64 13.71 -10.66
CA MET A 1 7.44 12.70 -11.39
C MET A 1 7.19 11.36 -10.72
N ALA A 2 6.72 10.37 -11.48
CA ALA A 2 6.51 9.01 -10.98
C ALA A 2 7.85 8.41 -10.53
N ARG A 3 7.85 7.71 -9.40
CA ARG A 3 9.04 7.02 -8.86
C ARG A 3 8.93 5.53 -9.17
N ILE A 4 10.07 4.86 -9.33
CA ILE A 4 10.11 3.40 -9.34
C ILE A 4 9.64 2.90 -7.97
N ARG A 5 8.71 1.95 -7.97
CA ARG A 5 8.20 1.29 -6.77
C ARG A 5 8.54 -0.20 -6.88
N SER A 6 9.10 -0.76 -5.81
CA SER A 6 9.39 -2.19 -5.73
C SER A 6 8.17 -2.96 -5.25
N ILE A 7 7.95 -4.15 -5.80
CA ILE A 7 6.99 -5.11 -5.29
C ILE A 7 7.68 -5.92 -4.20
N HIS A 8 7.10 -5.97 -3.01
CA HIS A 8 7.65 -6.77 -1.92
C HIS A 8 7.58 -8.28 -2.27
N PRO A 9 8.64 -9.07 -2.01
CA PRO A 9 8.64 -10.50 -2.36
C PRO A 9 7.47 -11.24 -1.71
N ASP A 10 7.10 -10.95 -0.47
CA ASP A 10 5.97 -11.67 0.17
C ASP A 10 4.57 -11.27 -0.35
N CYS A 11 4.44 -10.55 -1.47
CA CYS A 11 3.13 -10.16 -2.00
C CYS A 11 2.20 -11.36 -2.25
N TRP A 12 2.75 -12.48 -2.73
CA TRP A 12 1.99 -13.72 -2.98
C TRP A 12 1.47 -14.40 -1.70
N LYS A 13 1.95 -14.00 -0.52
CA LYS A 13 1.41 -14.48 0.77
C LYS A 13 0.17 -13.69 1.22
N SER A 14 -0.16 -12.59 0.53
CA SER A 14 -1.29 -11.75 0.89
C SER A 14 -2.62 -12.47 0.61
N ARG A 15 -3.31 -12.85 1.68
CA ARG A 15 -4.66 -13.44 1.60
C ARG A 15 -5.70 -12.49 0.99
N LYS A 16 -5.49 -11.18 1.09
CA LYS A 16 -6.36 -10.17 0.48
C LYS A 16 -6.18 -10.15 -1.05
N LEU A 17 -4.93 -10.09 -1.53
CA LEU A 17 -4.64 -10.15 -2.97
C LEU A 17 -5.08 -11.47 -3.59
N ALA A 18 -4.93 -12.59 -2.88
CA ALA A 18 -5.38 -13.90 -3.35
C ALA A 18 -6.91 -14.02 -3.53
N LYS A 19 -7.70 -13.07 -3.00
CA LYS A 19 -9.16 -13.01 -3.20
C LYS A 19 -9.57 -12.11 -4.37
N CYS A 20 -8.64 -11.33 -4.91
CA CYS A 20 -8.93 -10.45 -6.04
C CYS A 20 -9.12 -11.24 -7.33
N SER A 21 -9.89 -10.67 -8.24
CA SER A 21 -9.82 -10.99 -9.67
C SER A 21 -8.43 -10.67 -10.22
N ALA A 22 -8.03 -11.38 -11.26
CA ALA A 22 -6.73 -11.17 -11.89
C ALA A 22 -6.57 -9.74 -12.43
N GLU A 23 -7.68 -9.16 -12.91
CA GLU A 23 -7.75 -7.80 -13.42
C GLU A 23 -7.66 -6.76 -12.30
N ALA A 24 -8.32 -6.97 -11.16
CA ALA A 24 -8.19 -6.09 -10.00
C ALA A 24 -6.78 -6.16 -9.40
N GLU A 25 -6.17 -7.34 -9.31
CA GLU A 25 -4.78 -7.47 -8.89
C GLU A 25 -3.83 -6.73 -9.85
N ARG A 26 -4.05 -6.87 -11.16
CA ARG A 26 -3.30 -6.14 -12.17
C ARG A 26 -3.44 -4.63 -12.04
N LEU A 27 -4.65 -4.13 -11.74
CA LEU A 27 -4.90 -2.73 -11.45
C LEU A 27 -4.13 -2.29 -10.21
N TYR A 28 -4.19 -3.06 -9.11
CA TYR A 28 -3.49 -2.77 -7.86
C TYR A 28 -1.99 -2.57 -8.09
N TRP A 29 -1.34 -3.43 -8.87
CA TRP A 29 0.09 -3.29 -9.18
C TRP A 29 0.39 -2.08 -10.08
N ARG A 30 -0.48 -1.75 -11.03
CA ARG A 30 -0.35 -0.56 -11.87
C ARG A 30 -0.56 0.74 -11.10
N LEU A 31 -1.39 0.71 -10.05
CA LEU A 31 -1.69 1.86 -9.21
C LEU A 31 -0.47 2.33 -8.42
N GLN A 32 0.38 1.41 -7.95
CA GLN A 32 1.53 1.71 -7.08
C GLN A 32 2.44 2.85 -7.60
N PRO A 33 2.94 2.82 -8.86
CA PRO A 33 3.76 3.91 -9.39
C PRO A 33 2.99 5.22 -9.66
N ALA A 34 1.66 5.18 -9.73
CA ALA A 34 0.82 6.38 -9.89
C ALA A 34 0.61 7.12 -8.56
N CYS A 35 0.75 6.43 -7.43
CA CYS A 35 0.63 7.04 -6.10
C CYS A 35 1.81 7.95 -5.74
N ASP A 36 1.51 8.97 -4.94
CA ASP A 36 2.52 9.83 -4.33
C ASP A 36 3.36 9.09 -3.26
N ASP A 37 4.24 9.81 -2.57
CA ASP A 37 5.13 9.20 -1.57
C ASP A 37 4.41 8.68 -0.32
N HIS A 38 3.13 9.00 -0.15
CA HIS A 38 2.26 8.57 0.94
C HIS A 38 1.21 7.54 0.50
N GLY A 39 1.28 7.06 -0.75
CA GLY A 39 0.37 6.04 -1.27
C GLY A 39 -0.98 6.59 -1.68
N ARG A 40 -1.07 7.87 -2.03
CA ARG A 40 -2.33 8.53 -2.40
C ARG A 40 -2.36 8.90 -3.88
N VAL A 41 -3.54 8.80 -4.46
CA VAL A 41 -3.83 9.18 -5.85
C VAL A 41 -5.27 9.63 -5.97
N GLU A 42 -5.57 10.39 -7.02
CA GLU A 42 -6.90 10.92 -7.30
C GLU A 42 -7.85 9.79 -7.73
N ASP A 43 -9.06 9.81 -7.19
CA ASP A 43 -10.10 8.84 -7.50
C ASP A 43 -10.95 9.31 -8.68
N ASP A 44 -10.35 9.17 -9.85
CA ASP A 44 -10.98 9.41 -11.14
C ASP A 44 -10.74 8.19 -12.04
N PRO A 45 -11.75 7.32 -12.21
CA PRO A 45 -11.65 6.15 -13.07
C PRO A 45 -11.27 6.46 -14.52
N GLU A 46 -11.66 7.62 -15.08
CA GLU A 46 -11.29 8.01 -16.45
C GLU A 46 -9.80 8.36 -16.54
N LEU A 47 -9.32 9.18 -15.60
CA LEU A 47 -7.90 9.52 -15.50
C LEU A 47 -7.04 8.30 -15.19
N LEU A 48 -7.48 7.43 -14.30
CA LEU A 48 -6.78 6.19 -13.96
C LEU A 48 -6.77 5.23 -15.15
N THR A 49 -7.87 5.11 -15.91
CA THR A 49 -7.91 4.27 -17.13
C THR A 49 -6.88 4.77 -18.14
N SER A 50 -6.87 6.07 -18.44
CA SER A 50 -5.93 6.66 -19.41
C SER A 50 -4.47 6.58 -18.95
N THR A 51 -4.21 6.74 -17.65
CA THR A 51 -2.86 6.71 -17.07
C THR A 51 -2.31 5.29 -16.94
N LEU A 52 -3.12 4.35 -16.44
CA LEU A 52 -2.68 3.00 -16.11
C LEU A 52 -2.78 2.03 -17.30
N PHE A 53 -3.64 2.33 -18.29
CA PHE A 53 -3.88 1.48 -19.45
C PHE A 53 -3.79 2.24 -20.80
N PRO A 54 -2.79 3.12 -21.03
CA PRO A 54 -2.79 4.07 -22.15
C PRO A 54 -2.85 3.43 -23.55
N LEU A 55 -2.38 2.17 -23.69
CA LEU A 55 -2.34 1.45 -24.95
C LEU A 55 -3.41 0.36 -25.07
N GLN A 56 -4.26 0.16 -24.06
CA GLN A 56 -5.23 -0.92 -24.02
C GLN A 56 -6.64 -0.39 -24.22
N ARG A 57 -7.02 -0.20 -25.48
CA ARG A 57 -8.31 0.38 -25.88
C ARG A 57 -9.54 -0.46 -25.51
N SER A 58 -9.34 -1.72 -25.12
CA SER A 58 -10.42 -2.62 -24.70
C SER A 58 -10.83 -2.45 -23.24
N ILE A 59 -10.04 -1.72 -22.44
CA ILE A 59 -10.37 -1.49 -21.04
C ILE A 59 -11.36 -0.33 -20.95
N ALA A 60 -12.56 -0.64 -20.47
CA ALA A 60 -13.61 0.33 -20.21
C ALA A 60 -13.40 1.02 -18.85
N ILE A 61 -13.87 2.27 -18.72
CA ILE A 61 -13.76 3.05 -17.48
C ILE A 61 -14.54 2.36 -16.35
N GLU A 62 -15.70 1.80 -16.67
CA GLU A 62 -16.57 1.08 -15.76
C GLU A 62 -15.91 -0.18 -15.20
N ALA A 63 -15.06 -0.84 -16.00
CA ALA A 63 -14.29 -2.00 -15.54
C ALA A 63 -13.24 -1.58 -14.50
N VAL A 64 -12.55 -0.45 -14.73
CA VAL A 64 -11.59 0.10 -13.76
C VAL A 64 -12.28 0.52 -12.47
N ASP A 65 -13.43 1.20 -12.54
CA ASP A 65 -14.20 1.55 -11.34
C ASP A 65 -14.67 0.32 -10.56
N ALA A 66 -15.15 -0.72 -11.26
CA ALA A 66 -15.53 -1.99 -10.63
C ALA A 66 -14.35 -2.66 -9.91
N TRP A 67 -13.17 -2.68 -10.52
CA TRP A 67 -11.95 -3.21 -9.88
C TRP A 67 -11.49 -2.36 -8.69
N LEU A 68 -11.64 -1.03 -8.75
CA LEU A 68 -11.37 -0.16 -7.60
C LEU A 68 -12.29 -0.48 -6.43
N ASN A 69 -13.58 -0.69 -6.68
CA ASN A 69 -14.55 -1.09 -5.66
C ASN A 69 -14.16 -2.45 -5.04
N GLU A 70 -13.78 -3.42 -5.87
CA GLU A 70 -13.31 -4.73 -5.41
C GLU A 70 -12.09 -4.62 -4.48
N LEU A 71 -11.13 -3.76 -4.83
CA LEU A 71 -9.94 -3.51 -4.01
C LEU A 71 -10.27 -2.79 -2.69
N ASP A 72 -11.27 -1.91 -2.67
CA ASP A 72 -11.75 -1.20 -1.48
C ASP A 72 -12.47 -2.14 -0.50
N ASP A 73 -13.33 -3.01 -1.03
CA ASP A 73 -14.04 -4.06 -0.27
C ASP A 73 -13.04 -5.00 0.41
N LEU A 74 -11.97 -5.36 -0.30
CA LEU A 74 -10.88 -6.20 0.21
C LEU A 74 -9.87 -5.45 1.09
N ASP A 75 -10.02 -4.13 1.24
CA ASP A 75 -9.15 -3.30 2.09
C ASP A 75 -7.68 -3.36 1.69
N LEU A 76 -7.47 -3.43 0.38
CA LEU A 76 -6.18 -3.22 -0.26
C LEU A 76 -5.99 -1.74 -0.60
N ILE A 77 -7.09 -1.05 -0.88
CA ILE A 77 -7.16 0.40 -0.98
C ILE A 77 -8.30 0.92 -0.08
N GLN A 78 -8.35 2.23 0.11
CA GLN A 78 -9.48 2.96 0.66
C GLN A 78 -9.82 4.12 -0.26
N ARG A 79 -11.01 4.12 -0.83
CA ARG A 79 -11.62 5.27 -1.51
C ARG A 79 -12.24 6.17 -0.43
N TYR A 80 -11.96 7.46 -0.49
CA TYR A 80 -12.54 8.44 0.43
C TYR A 80 -12.68 9.79 -0.27
N GLU A 81 -13.58 10.61 0.27
CA GLU A 81 -13.84 11.95 -0.23
C GLU A 81 -13.42 12.97 0.82
N THR A 82 -12.79 14.04 0.35
CA THR A 82 -12.51 15.26 1.10
C THR A 82 -13.47 16.34 0.60
N ASP A 83 -13.51 17.49 1.26
CA ASP A 83 -14.36 18.61 0.81
C ASP A 83 -14.07 19.05 -0.63
N THR A 84 -12.90 18.72 -1.17
CA THR A 84 -12.40 19.23 -2.46
C THR A 84 -12.17 18.15 -3.52
N GLU A 85 -11.96 16.90 -3.13
CA GLU A 85 -11.52 15.84 -4.05
C GLU A 85 -11.82 14.44 -3.52
N ARG A 86 -12.05 13.50 -4.45
CA ARG A 86 -12.10 12.06 -4.18
C ARG A 86 -10.70 11.49 -4.34
N VAL A 87 -10.28 10.65 -3.40
CA VAL A 87 -8.91 10.18 -3.28
C VAL A 87 -8.91 8.68 -2.95
N ILE A 88 -7.91 7.97 -3.47
CA ILE A 88 -7.58 6.61 -3.12
C ILE A 88 -6.33 6.62 -2.23
N GLN A 89 -6.39 5.93 -1.09
CA GLN A 89 -5.24 5.57 -0.27
C GLN A 89 -4.93 4.08 -0.44
N VAL A 90 -3.71 3.74 -0.83
CA VAL A 90 -3.22 2.35 -0.78
C VAL A 90 -2.95 1.97 0.67
N GLN A 91 -3.52 0.85 1.12
CA GLN A 91 -3.36 0.40 2.49
C GLN A 91 -1.98 -0.21 2.74
N ARG A 92 -1.50 -0.10 3.98
CA ARG A 92 -0.17 -0.59 4.41
C ARG A 92 0.98 -0.05 3.57
N TRP A 93 0.81 1.14 2.99
CA TRP A 93 1.82 1.75 2.12
C TRP A 93 3.18 1.90 2.82
N SER A 94 3.18 2.44 4.04
CA SER A 94 4.38 2.66 4.83
C SER A 94 5.10 1.39 5.26
N GLU A 95 4.45 0.22 5.20
CA GLU A 95 5.10 -1.06 5.50
C GLU A 95 5.97 -1.55 4.32
N TYR A 96 5.62 -1.17 3.09
CA TYR A 96 6.28 -1.69 1.89
C TYR A 96 7.06 -0.62 1.12
N GLN A 97 6.70 0.65 1.24
CA GLN A 97 7.28 1.75 0.48
C GLN A 97 7.97 2.76 1.40
N HIS A 98 9.30 2.82 1.30
CA HIS A 98 10.16 3.70 2.11
C HIS A 98 11.01 4.60 1.22
N PRO A 99 10.41 5.57 0.50
CA PRO A 99 11.17 6.45 -0.38
C PRO A 99 12.14 7.30 0.43
N GLN A 100 13.40 7.34 0.02
CA GLN A 100 14.37 8.28 0.57
C GLN A 100 13.89 9.72 0.23
N ARG A 101 13.75 10.56 1.27
CA ARG A 101 13.22 11.93 1.18
C ARG A 101 11.80 11.96 0.58
N PRO A 102 10.77 11.56 1.35
CA PRO A 102 9.39 11.65 0.91
C PRO A 102 9.01 13.11 0.70
N LYS A 103 8.26 13.38 -0.36
CA LYS A 103 7.61 14.68 -0.55
C LYS A 103 6.27 14.68 0.17
N PRO A 104 5.84 15.81 0.77
CA PRO A 104 4.53 15.90 1.36
C PRO A 104 3.46 15.57 0.32
N SER A 105 2.43 14.83 0.75
CA SER A 105 1.28 14.51 -0.09
C SER A 105 0.53 15.79 -0.49
N ARG A 106 -0.02 15.80 -1.70
CA ARG A 106 -0.98 16.83 -2.13
C ARG A 106 -2.37 16.63 -1.52
N TYR A 107 -2.66 15.39 -1.09
CA TYR A 107 -3.96 14.97 -0.63
C TYR A 107 -4.03 14.94 0.89
N ALA A 108 -5.22 15.20 1.43
CA ALA A 108 -5.49 15.03 2.85
C ALA A 108 -5.26 13.57 3.30
N ASN A 109 -5.18 13.33 4.61
CA ASN A 109 -5.11 11.97 5.13
C ASN A 109 -6.47 11.28 4.98
N ALA A 110 -6.44 9.99 4.62
CA ALA A 110 -7.64 9.18 4.67
C ALA A 110 -8.21 9.15 6.10
N PRO A 111 -9.54 9.25 6.27
CA PRO A 111 -10.16 9.08 7.57
C PRO A 111 -9.93 7.67 8.09
N VAL A 112 -9.88 7.53 9.41
CA VAL A 112 -9.80 6.20 10.05
C VAL A 112 -11.02 5.39 9.61
N ARG A 113 -10.78 4.25 8.95
CA ARG A 113 -11.84 3.33 8.54
C ARG A 113 -12.35 2.60 9.78
N VAL A 114 -13.45 3.09 10.37
CA VAL A 114 -14.16 2.38 11.43
C VAL A 114 -14.96 1.26 10.78
N ARG A 115 -14.53 0.02 10.95
CA ARG A 115 -15.32 -1.14 10.54
C ARG A 115 -16.28 -1.47 11.66
N ASP A 116 -17.56 -1.14 11.46
CA ASP A 116 -18.60 -1.72 12.29
C ASP A 116 -18.57 -3.24 12.07
N ALA A 117 -18.26 -4.00 13.13
CA ALA A 117 -18.21 -5.47 13.10
C ALA A 117 -19.59 -6.11 12.93
N SER A 118 -20.54 -5.45 12.27
CA SER A 118 -21.96 -5.80 12.21
C SER A 118 -22.45 -6.13 10.79
N ALA A 119 -21.72 -6.98 10.08
CA ALA A 119 -22.25 -7.72 8.93
C ALA A 119 -21.43 -9.00 8.81
N THR A 120 -21.87 -10.21 9.20
CA THR A 120 -23.15 -10.86 8.94
C THR A 120 -23.35 -11.96 9.99
N TYR A 121 -24.41 -11.88 10.80
CA TYR A 121 -24.94 -13.07 11.49
C TYR A 121 -25.96 -13.69 10.55
N ILE A 122 -25.57 -14.74 9.81
CA ILE A 122 -26.54 -15.68 9.26
C ILE A 122 -26.82 -16.68 10.38
N SER A 123 -27.94 -16.50 11.09
CA SER A 123 -28.44 -17.51 12.01
C SER A 123 -29.01 -18.68 11.19
N THR A 124 -28.16 -19.62 10.80
CA THR A 124 -28.61 -20.96 10.45
C THR A 124 -28.07 -21.89 11.52
N GLY A 125 -28.99 -22.38 12.35
CA GLY A 125 -28.66 -23.29 13.43
C GLY A 125 -28.04 -24.59 12.90
N SER A 126 -26.87 -24.92 13.44
CA SER A 126 -26.54 -26.25 13.97
C SER A 126 -25.13 -26.17 14.55
N GLY A 127 -25.00 -26.52 15.82
CA GLY A 127 -23.82 -26.25 16.62
C GLY A 127 -22.56 -26.95 16.11
N HIS A 128 -21.46 -26.21 16.06
CA HIS A 128 -20.12 -26.67 16.38
C HIS A 128 -19.30 -25.46 16.82
N VAL A 129 -18.94 -25.42 18.12
CA VAL A 129 -18.06 -24.40 18.70
C VAL A 129 -16.63 -24.72 18.26
N ALA A 130 -16.07 -23.91 17.38
CA ALA A 130 -14.63 -23.90 17.10
C ALA A 130 -14.00 -22.64 17.70
N ARG A 131 -12.93 -22.86 18.45
CA ARG A 131 -12.26 -21.90 19.34
C ARG A 131 -11.63 -20.73 18.59
N SER A 132 -11.68 -19.59 19.26
CA SER A 132 -11.04 -18.32 18.95
C SER A 132 -9.55 -18.46 18.66
N GLY A 133 -9.14 -18.08 17.44
CA GLY A 133 -7.77 -17.70 17.13
C GLY A 133 -7.66 -16.18 17.18
N VAL A 134 -7.05 -15.65 18.23
CA VAL A 134 -6.58 -14.26 18.26
C VAL A 134 -5.45 -14.19 17.22
N GLU A 135 -5.71 -13.55 16.08
CA GLU A 135 -4.68 -13.30 15.07
C GLU A 135 -3.67 -12.31 15.65
N LYS A 136 -2.46 -12.79 15.94
CA LYS A 136 -1.30 -11.93 16.16
C LYS A 136 -0.89 -11.34 14.83
N GLU A 137 -1.27 -10.08 14.65
CA GLU A 137 -0.70 -9.19 13.65
C GLU A 137 0.83 -9.18 13.79
N TRP A 138 1.51 -9.42 12.68
CA TRP A 138 2.96 -9.58 12.64
C TRP A 138 3.64 -8.22 12.83
N SER A 139 4.23 -7.99 14.00
CA SER A 139 5.17 -6.90 14.20
C SER A 139 6.59 -7.39 13.95
N GLY A 140 7.27 -6.83 12.95
CA GLY A 140 8.71 -6.95 12.76
C GLY A 140 9.13 -6.12 11.55
N TYR A 141 10.10 -5.20 11.63
CA TYR A 141 11.35 -5.30 12.38
C TYR A 141 11.59 -4.10 13.32
N GLY A 142 11.94 -4.42 14.57
CA GLY A 142 12.72 -3.52 15.41
C GLY A 142 14.13 -3.39 14.86
N VAL A 143 14.61 -2.16 14.74
CA VAL A 143 16.01 -1.88 14.49
C VAL A 143 16.69 -1.94 15.86
N GLU A 144 17.29 -3.08 16.18
CA GLU A 144 18.26 -3.17 17.27
C GLU A 144 19.41 -2.23 16.94
N GLY A 145 19.69 -1.31 17.88
CA GLY A 145 20.83 -0.43 17.79
C GLY A 145 22.11 -1.21 18.02
N GLU A 146 22.94 -1.31 16.99
CA GLU A 146 24.36 -1.62 17.15
C GLU A 146 25.14 -0.31 17.19
N SER A 147 25.60 0.01 18.39
CA SER A 147 26.62 1.00 18.67
C SER A 147 28.02 0.44 18.45
N GLU A 148 28.87 1.28 17.87
CA GLU A 148 30.33 1.37 17.99
C GLU A 148 31.26 0.40 17.23
N GLY A 149 32.16 1.04 16.48
CA GLY A 149 33.38 0.51 15.92
C GLY A 149 34.21 1.65 15.32
N GLU A 150 34.80 2.48 16.19
CA GLU A 150 35.90 3.39 15.81
C GLU A 150 37.05 2.57 15.20
N ASP A 151 37.52 2.95 14.01
CA ASP A 151 38.77 2.44 13.42
C ASP A 151 39.93 3.39 13.76
N PRO A 152 40.91 2.98 14.59
CA PRO A 152 42.00 3.83 15.07
C PRO A 152 43.23 3.91 14.14
N ALA A 153 43.16 3.49 12.86
CA ALA A 153 44.38 3.24 12.08
C ALA A 153 44.67 4.17 10.87
N ARG A 154 44.19 5.42 10.80
CA ARG A 154 44.66 6.39 9.77
C ARG A 154 45.02 7.77 10.30
N ARG A 155 45.91 7.79 11.29
CA ARG A 155 46.75 8.96 11.59
C ARG A 155 48.17 8.45 11.88
N ILE A 156 49.09 8.74 10.97
CA ILE A 156 50.50 9.15 11.17
C ILE A 156 51.24 8.88 9.85
N GLN A 157 51.48 9.93 9.08
CA GLN A 157 52.87 10.29 8.79
C GLN A 157 52.96 11.81 8.68
N LEU A 158 53.52 12.39 9.75
CA LEU A 158 53.93 13.78 9.86
C LEU A 158 55.10 14.05 8.90
N GLY A 159 55.02 15.22 8.24
CA GLY A 159 56.08 16.20 7.98
C GLY A 159 57.48 15.76 7.53
N VAL A 160 58.02 16.47 6.53
CA VAL A 160 59.36 17.11 6.50
C VAL A 160 59.49 17.88 5.17
N MET A 161 59.76 19.20 5.28
CA MET A 161 60.67 20.09 4.49
C MET A 161 60.79 19.84 2.97
N GLN A 162 60.72 20.83 2.06
CA GLN A 162 61.14 22.23 2.05
C GLN A 162 60.19 23.10 1.22
#